data_AF-A0A538Q4B9-F1
#
_entry.id   AF-A0A538Q4B9-F1
#
_cell.length_a   1.000
_cell.length_b   1.000
_cell.length_c   1.000
_cell.angle_alpha   90.00
_cell.angle_beta   90.00
_cell.angle_gamma   90.00
#
_symmetry.space_group_name_H-M   'P 1'
#
loop_
_entity.id
_entity.type
_entity.pdbx_description
1 polymer ?
#
loop_
_entity_poly.entity_id
_entity_poly.type
_entity_poly.pdbx_seq_one_letter_code
_entity_poly.pdbx_strand_id
1 'polypeptide(L)'
;MIGADIARRLGEPEVVANAIGAHHADEPCNSVYAYLVAASDAMSGARPGARRELAEGFTAKIEDLERIGLSRRGVAYAHAVHGGRELRVYVREREVDDLTVVEMSTDIAHQIAEEMTFPGQIKVTVIRAFEATATAN
;
A
#
# COMPACT_ATOMS: atom_id res chain seq x y z
N MET A 1 -7.30 -11.09 20.25
CA MET A 1 -7.80 -10.61 18.93
C MET A 1 -9.17 -10.01 19.16
N ILE A 2 -9.47 -8.81 18.61
CA ILE A 2 -10.68 -8.04 18.98
C ILE A 2 -11.97 -8.88 18.94
N GLY A 3 -12.16 -9.70 17.89
CA GLY A 3 -13.35 -10.56 17.77
C GLY A 3 -13.45 -11.64 18.85
N ALA A 4 -12.34 -12.34 19.15
CA ALA A 4 -12.30 -13.36 20.19
C ALA A 4 -12.54 -12.76 21.58
N ASP A 5 -11.98 -11.58 21.86
CA ASP A 5 -12.13 -10.89 23.13
C ASP A 5 -13.57 -10.39 23.34
N ILE A 6 -14.24 -9.95 22.26
CA ILE A 6 -15.67 -9.62 22.29
C ILE A 6 -16.51 -10.87 22.55
N ALA A 7 -16.25 -11.98 21.86
CA ALA A 7 -16.99 -13.24 22.06
C ALA A 7 -16.89 -13.72 23.51
N ARG A 8 -15.68 -13.71 24.11
CA ARG A 8 -15.47 -14.03 25.53
C ARG A 8 -16.28 -13.09 26.44
N ARG A 9 -16.27 -11.78 26.17
CA ARG A 9 -17.03 -10.80 26.96
C ARG A 9 -18.54 -10.99 26.89
N LEU A 10 -19.06 -11.48 25.77
CA LEU A 10 -20.48 -11.78 25.56
C LEU A 10 -20.90 -13.15 26.14
N GLY A 11 -19.96 -13.91 26.71
CA GLY A 11 -20.25 -15.21 27.33
C GLY A 11 -20.30 -16.37 26.34
N GLU A 12 -19.76 -16.21 25.14
CA GLU A 12 -19.63 -17.32 24.20
C GLU A 12 -18.67 -18.39 24.75
N PRO A 13 -18.91 -19.68 24.46
CA PRO A 13 -18.01 -20.76 24.87
C PRO A 13 -16.58 -20.55 24.33
N GLU A 14 -15.57 -20.92 25.12
CA GLU A 14 -14.16 -20.74 24.73
C GLU A 14 -13.81 -21.46 23.42
N VAL A 15 -14.49 -22.56 23.09
CA VAL A 15 -14.31 -23.25 21.81
C VAL A 15 -14.70 -22.37 20.61
N VAL A 16 -15.72 -21.51 20.76
CA VAL A 16 -16.14 -20.53 19.75
C VAL A 16 -15.17 -19.36 19.73
N ALA A 17 -14.86 -18.80 20.90
CA ALA A 17 -13.95 -17.66 20.98
C ALA A 17 -12.53 -17.99 20.48
N ASN A 18 -12.00 -19.17 20.80
CA ASN A 18 -10.73 -19.65 20.27
C ASN A 18 -10.80 -19.90 18.76
N ALA A 19 -11.89 -20.43 18.22
CA ALA A 19 -12.03 -20.58 16.77
C ALA A 19 -11.97 -19.22 16.05
N ILE A 20 -12.54 -18.17 16.66
CA ILE A 20 -12.40 -16.79 16.21
C ILE A 20 -10.96 -16.29 16.44
N GLY A 21 -10.30 -16.58 17.54
CA GLY A 21 -8.93 -16.12 17.82
C GLY A 21 -7.84 -16.80 16.99
N ALA A 22 -8.06 -18.04 16.58
CA ALA A 22 -7.04 -18.89 15.97
C ALA A 22 -7.05 -18.88 14.43
N HIS A 23 -8.08 -18.32 13.77
CA HIS A 23 -8.22 -18.43 12.31
C HIS A 23 -7.10 -17.74 11.50
N HIS A 24 -6.42 -16.76 12.09
CA HIS A 24 -5.20 -16.13 11.55
C HIS A 24 -3.91 -16.57 12.27
N ALA A 25 -3.97 -17.66 13.05
CA ALA A 25 -2.88 -18.19 13.86
C ALA A 25 -2.36 -17.24 14.97
N ASP A 26 -3.17 -16.26 15.40
CA ASP A 26 -2.86 -15.39 16.55
C ASP A 26 -2.93 -16.14 17.90
N GLU A 27 -3.71 -17.23 17.94
CA GLU A 27 -3.83 -18.16 19.06
C GLU A 27 -3.67 -19.61 18.54
N PRO A 28 -3.22 -20.56 19.38
CA PRO A 28 -3.23 -21.97 19.01
C PRO A 28 -4.65 -22.48 18.72
N CYS A 29 -4.78 -23.33 17.70
CA CYS A 29 -6.02 -24.07 17.42
C CYS A 29 -6.26 -25.12 18.51
N ASN A 30 -7.14 -24.83 19.47
CA ASN A 30 -7.41 -25.74 20.59
C ASN A 30 -8.54 -26.73 20.31
N SER A 31 -9.17 -26.67 19.11
CA SER A 31 -10.28 -27.53 18.74
C SER A 31 -10.38 -27.74 17.23
N VAL A 32 -11.15 -28.76 16.82
CA VAL A 32 -11.49 -28.99 15.40
C VAL A 32 -12.20 -27.78 14.78
N TYR A 33 -13.02 -27.06 15.55
CA TYR A 33 -13.70 -25.86 15.07
C TYR A 33 -12.72 -24.78 14.64
N ALA A 34 -11.61 -24.58 15.37
CA ALA A 34 -10.57 -23.62 14.99
C ALA A 34 -9.94 -23.96 13.64
N TYR A 35 -9.65 -25.24 13.39
CA TYR A 35 -9.15 -25.70 12.09
C TYR A 35 -10.18 -25.52 10.96
N LEU A 36 -11.46 -25.83 11.22
CA LEU A 36 -12.53 -25.65 10.24
C LEU A 36 -12.76 -24.17 9.89
N VAL A 37 -12.73 -23.28 10.89
CA VAL A 37 -12.87 -21.84 10.68
C VAL A 37 -11.66 -21.29 9.91
N ALA A 38 -10.44 -21.68 10.28
CA ALA A 38 -9.23 -21.27 9.55
C ALA A 38 -9.26 -21.73 8.07
N ALA A 39 -9.65 -22.98 7.82
CA ALA A 39 -9.81 -23.50 6.46
C ALA A 39 -10.90 -22.74 5.70
N SER A 40 -12.02 -22.43 6.36
CA SER A 40 -13.13 -21.67 5.76
C SER A 40 -12.73 -20.24 5.43
N ASP A 41 -11.99 -19.56 6.30
CA ASP A 41 -11.43 -18.22 6.06
C ASP A 41 -10.54 -18.23 4.81
N ALA A 42 -9.55 -19.14 4.77
CA ALA A 42 -8.64 -19.28 3.65
C ALA A 42 -9.37 -19.56 2.31
N MET A 43 -10.34 -20.49 2.31
CA MET A 43 -11.16 -20.77 1.12
C MET A 43 -11.98 -19.55 0.69
N SER A 44 -12.56 -18.84 1.66
CA SER A 44 -13.41 -17.67 1.39
C SER A 44 -12.61 -16.52 0.76
N GLY A 45 -11.38 -16.30 1.22
CA GLY A 45 -10.46 -15.28 0.73
C GLY A 45 -9.77 -15.62 -0.58
N ALA A 46 -9.65 -16.91 -0.92
CA ALA A 46 -9.06 -17.38 -2.18
C ALA A 46 -10.04 -17.31 -3.37
N ARG A 47 -11.34 -17.04 -3.14
CA ARG A 47 -12.33 -16.95 -4.23
C ARG A 47 -11.98 -15.81 -5.20
N PRO A 48 -12.05 -16.06 -6.53
CA PRO A 48 -11.92 -15.00 -7.52
C PRO A 48 -12.92 -13.88 -7.22
N GLY A 49 -12.43 -12.66 -6.99
CA GLY A 49 -13.28 -11.51 -6.65
C GLY A 49 -13.31 -11.12 -5.16
N ALA A 50 -13.06 -12.04 -4.23
CA ALA A 50 -13.17 -11.77 -2.78
C ALA A 50 -12.26 -10.64 -2.28
N ARG A 51 -11.17 -10.36 -3.00
CA ARG A 51 -10.24 -9.25 -2.75
C ARG A 51 -9.95 -8.41 -4.00
N ARG A 52 -10.73 -8.56 -5.10
CA ARG A 52 -10.46 -7.85 -6.37
C ARG A 52 -10.68 -6.35 -6.27
N GLU A 53 -11.78 -5.90 -5.64
CA GLU A 53 -12.05 -4.46 -5.49
C GLU A 53 -10.93 -3.74 -4.72
N LEU A 54 -10.37 -4.39 -3.70
CA LEU A 54 -9.23 -3.84 -2.94
C LEU A 54 -7.94 -3.78 -3.77
N ALA A 55 -7.71 -4.78 -4.62
CA ALA A 55 -6.51 -4.83 -5.46
C ALA A 55 -6.59 -3.87 -6.66
N GLU A 56 -7.71 -3.83 -7.37
CA GLU A 56 -7.91 -2.95 -8.53
C GLU A 56 -7.91 -1.47 -8.11
N GLY A 57 -8.55 -1.14 -6.98
CA GLY A 57 -8.50 0.22 -6.42
C GLY A 57 -7.11 0.61 -5.91
N PHE A 58 -6.30 -0.34 -5.44
CA PHE A 58 -4.93 -0.04 -4.99
C PHE A 58 -3.97 0.20 -6.15
N THR A 59 -4.07 -0.59 -7.23
CA THR A 59 -3.27 -0.37 -8.44
C THR A 59 -3.61 0.98 -9.07
N ALA A 60 -4.91 1.29 -9.24
CA ALA A 60 -5.34 2.57 -9.77
C ALA A 60 -4.81 3.76 -8.94
N LYS A 61 -4.80 3.62 -7.61
CA LYS A 61 -4.21 4.62 -6.70
C LYS A 61 -2.69 4.77 -6.89
N ILE A 62 -1.96 3.69 -7.13
CA ILE A 62 -0.54 3.76 -7.42
C ILE A 62 -0.30 4.49 -8.75
N GLU A 63 -1.08 4.16 -9.78
CA GLU A 63 -0.98 4.82 -11.09
C GLU A 63 -1.31 6.31 -11.01
N ASP A 64 -2.33 6.68 -10.24
CA ASP A 64 -2.67 8.09 -9.96
C ASP A 64 -1.53 8.82 -9.25
N LEU A 65 -0.91 8.19 -8.25
CA LEU A 65 0.22 8.76 -7.53
C LEU A 65 1.42 9.02 -8.46
N GLU A 66 1.73 8.08 -9.34
CA GLU A 66 2.79 8.23 -10.35
C GLU A 66 2.45 9.30 -11.38
N ARG A 67 1.18 9.39 -11.79
CA ARG A 67 0.66 10.40 -12.72
C ARG A 67 0.82 11.82 -12.17
N ILE A 68 0.55 12.03 -10.88
CA ILE A 68 0.77 13.33 -10.22
C ILE A 68 2.24 13.74 -10.35
N GLY A 69 3.18 12.83 -10.06
CA GLY A 69 4.61 13.08 -10.21
C GLY A 69 5.03 13.38 -11.66
N LEU A 70 4.56 12.57 -12.62
CA LEU A 70 4.88 12.71 -14.05
C LEU A 70 4.32 13.99 -14.68
N SER A 71 3.29 14.59 -14.11
CA SER A 71 2.65 15.80 -14.65
C SER A 71 3.55 17.06 -14.61
N ARG A 72 4.63 17.03 -13.83
CA ARG A 72 5.52 18.17 -13.65
C ARG A 72 6.55 18.27 -14.77
N ARG A 73 6.78 19.50 -15.26
CA ARG A 73 7.79 19.78 -16.29
C ARG A 73 9.19 19.42 -15.76
N GLY A 74 10.00 18.80 -16.62
CA GLY A 74 11.37 18.39 -16.26
C GLY A 74 11.47 17.02 -15.58
N VAL A 75 10.33 16.38 -15.25
CA VAL A 75 10.30 15.00 -14.75
C VAL A 75 10.57 14.03 -15.91
N ALA A 76 11.52 13.12 -15.69
CA ALA A 76 11.84 12.02 -16.59
C ALA A 76 11.00 10.79 -16.28
N TYR A 77 10.88 10.43 -15.00
CA TYR A 77 10.11 9.29 -14.53
C TYR A 77 9.67 9.50 -13.07
N ALA A 78 8.50 8.97 -12.70
CA ALA A 78 8.03 8.95 -11.32
C ALA A 78 7.52 7.56 -10.97
N HIS A 79 7.92 7.06 -9.80
CA HIS A 79 7.62 5.70 -9.34
C HIS A 79 7.13 5.70 -7.91
N ALA A 80 6.00 5.02 -7.69
CA ALA A 80 5.54 4.70 -6.35
C ALA A 80 6.34 3.49 -5.82
N VAL A 81 7.10 3.70 -4.76
CA VAL A 81 7.88 2.65 -4.09
C VAL A 81 7.25 2.30 -2.74
N HIS A 82 7.64 1.14 -2.19
CA HIS A 82 7.12 0.63 -0.91
C HIS A 82 5.58 0.51 -0.89
N GLY A 83 4.95 0.12 -2.00
CA GLY A 83 3.50 -0.03 -2.10
C GLY A 83 2.76 1.30 -1.96
N GLY A 84 3.26 2.37 -2.60
CA GLY A 84 2.59 3.67 -2.60
C GLY A 84 2.82 4.53 -1.35
N ARG A 85 3.72 4.13 -0.44
CA ARG A 85 4.09 4.93 0.75
C ARG A 85 5.19 5.93 0.49
N GLU A 86 5.86 5.84 -0.66
CA GLU A 86 6.83 6.81 -1.09
C GLU A 86 6.71 7.01 -2.61
N LEU A 87 6.70 8.26 -3.06
CA LEU A 87 6.79 8.62 -4.46
C LEU A 87 8.20 9.14 -4.74
N ARG A 88 8.92 8.47 -5.64
CA ARG A 88 10.22 8.93 -6.15
C ARG A 88 10.06 9.55 -7.51
N VAL A 89 10.49 10.81 -7.64
CA VAL A 89 10.39 11.59 -8.86
C VAL A 89 11.79 11.88 -9.34
N TYR A 90 12.11 11.49 -10.57
CA TYR A 90 13.42 11.72 -11.16
C TYR A 90 13.32 12.83 -12.19
N VAL A 91 14.15 13.85 -12.03
CA VAL A 91 14.17 15.02 -12.92
C VAL A 91 15.44 15.06 -13.74
N ARG A 92 15.33 15.61 -14.96
CA ARG A 92 16.49 15.78 -15.85
C ARG A 92 17.39 16.89 -15.32
N GLU A 93 18.64 16.56 -15.07
CA GLU A 93 19.66 17.48 -14.53
C GLU A 93 19.73 18.82 -15.28
N ARG A 94 19.62 18.78 -16.61
CA ARG A 94 19.76 19.96 -17.48
C ARG A 94 18.53 20.85 -17.52
N GLU A 95 17.39 20.39 -17.02
CA GLU A 95 16.11 21.11 -17.11
C GLU A 95 15.64 21.66 -15.75
N VAL A 96 16.17 21.15 -14.64
CA VAL A 96 15.68 21.46 -13.28
C VAL A 96 16.84 21.79 -12.35
N ASP A 97 16.84 22.98 -11.75
CA ASP A 97 17.85 23.40 -10.78
C ASP A 97 17.56 22.91 -9.35
N ASP A 98 18.50 23.13 -8.42
CA ASP A 98 18.39 22.63 -7.04
C ASP A 98 17.21 23.25 -6.28
N LEU A 99 16.92 24.52 -6.54
CA LEU A 99 15.80 25.23 -5.92
C LEU A 99 14.47 24.65 -6.38
N THR A 100 14.33 24.45 -7.69
CA THR A 100 13.14 23.87 -8.31
C THR A 100 12.89 22.45 -7.82
N VAL A 101 13.95 21.66 -7.54
CA VAL A 101 13.81 20.31 -6.93
C VAL A 101 13.14 20.38 -5.55
N VAL A 102 13.56 21.34 -4.71
CA VAL A 102 13.01 21.51 -3.37
C VAL A 102 11.54 21.95 -3.44
N GLU A 103 11.24 22.94 -4.27
CA GLU A 103 9.87 23.43 -4.49
C GLU A 103 8.97 22.31 -5.03
N MET A 104 9.42 21.59 -6.06
CA MET A 104 8.68 20.48 -6.66
C MET A 104 8.36 19.37 -5.64
N SER A 105 9.28 19.06 -4.73
CA SER A 105 9.04 18.04 -3.70
C SER A 105 7.89 18.42 -2.76
N THR A 106 7.78 19.72 -2.43
CA THR A 106 6.75 20.26 -1.55
C THR A 106 5.41 20.35 -2.29
N ASP A 107 5.42 20.85 -3.53
CA ASP A 107 4.23 21.01 -4.35
C ASP A 107 3.56 19.67 -4.67
N ILE A 108 4.35 18.65 -5.01
CA ILE A 108 3.84 17.30 -5.26
C ILE A 108 3.22 16.72 -3.99
N ALA A 109 3.86 16.91 -2.83
CA ALA A 109 3.31 16.43 -1.55
C ALA A 109 1.98 17.11 -1.21
N HIS A 110 1.85 18.42 -1.45
CA HIS A 110 0.59 19.14 -1.28
C HIS A 110 -0.49 18.66 -2.24
N GLN A 111 -0.17 18.49 -3.53
CA GLN A 111 -1.13 18.02 -4.53
C GLN A 111 -1.66 16.61 -4.18
N ILE A 112 -0.79 15.70 -3.74
CA ILE A 112 -1.20 14.37 -3.29
C ILE A 112 -2.16 14.46 -2.10
N ALA A 113 -1.90 15.37 -1.14
CA ALA A 113 -2.76 15.56 0.02
C ALA A 113 -4.14 16.13 -0.34
N GLU A 114 -4.25 16.92 -1.41
CA GLU A 114 -5.52 17.50 -1.88
C GLU A 114 -6.32 16.53 -2.76
N GLU A 115 -5.65 15.81 -3.67
CA GLU A 115 -6.32 15.01 -4.70
C GLU A 115 -6.57 13.56 -4.26
N MET A 116 -5.81 13.02 -3.29
CA MET A 116 -5.83 11.60 -2.95
C MET A 116 -6.13 11.34 -1.49
N THR A 117 -7.00 10.35 -1.23
CA THR A 117 -7.17 9.78 0.11
C THR A 117 -6.34 8.51 0.25
N PHE A 118 -5.23 8.61 0.98
CA PHE A 118 -4.35 7.50 1.32
C PHE A 118 -4.26 7.30 2.84
N PRO A 119 -4.33 6.06 3.34
CA PRO A 119 -4.12 5.79 4.76
C PRO A 119 -2.64 5.97 5.12
N GLY A 120 -2.35 6.95 5.97
CA GLY A 120 -1.01 7.24 6.47
C GLY A 120 -0.29 8.34 5.68
N GLN A 121 1.01 8.46 5.91
CA GLN A 121 1.84 9.48 5.26
C GLN A 121 2.51 8.91 4.00
N ILE A 122 2.55 9.72 2.95
CA ILE A 122 3.32 9.44 1.73
C ILE A 122 4.55 10.33 1.73
N LYS A 123 5.73 9.71 1.59
CA LYS A 123 7.00 10.44 1.45
C LYS A 123 7.24 10.80 -0.01
N VAL A 124 7.45 12.07 -0.33
CA VAL A 124 7.87 12.50 -1.68
C VAL A 124 9.38 12.73 -1.68
N THR A 125 10.08 12.10 -2.63
CA THR A 125 11.52 12.31 -2.83
C THR A 125 11.76 12.68 -4.28
N VAL A 126 12.30 13.87 -4.52
CA VAL A 126 12.70 14.33 -5.85
C VAL A 126 14.21 14.15 -5.99
N ILE A 127 14.64 13.48 -7.06
CA ILE A 127 16.02 13.08 -7.32
C ILE A 127 16.45 13.70 -8.64
N ARG A 128 17.47 14.55 -8.61
CA ARG A 128 18.15 15.00 -9.82
C ARG A 128 19.37 14.12 -10.05
N ALA A 129 19.42 13.44 -11.19
CA ALA A 129 20.49 12.53 -11.53
C ALA A 129 21.01 12.77 -12.95
N PHE A 130 22.32 12.58 -13.13
CA PHE A 130 22.95 12.48 -14.44
C PHE A 130 22.91 11.01 -14.88
N GLU A 131 22.48 10.77 -16.12
CA GLU A 131 22.34 9.43 -16.69
C GLU A 131 23.21 9.32 -17.96
N ALA A 132 24.03 8.29 -18.03
CA ALA A 132 24.84 7.95 -19.21
C ALA A 132 24.59 6.49 -19.58
N THR A 133 24.08 6.27 -20.80
CA THR A 133 23.72 4.94 -21.31
C THR A 133 24.57 4.58 -22.52
N ALA A 134 24.99 3.32 -22.61
CA ALA A 134 25.71 2.76 -23.73
C ALA A 134 25.16 1.36 -24.02
N THR A 135 25.04 0.99 -25.29
CA THR A 135 24.51 -0.30 -25.73
C THR A 135 25.61 -1.07 -26.45
N ALA A 136 25.78 -2.35 -26.10
CA ALA A 136 26.64 -3.28 -26.82
C ALA A 136 25.78 -4.24 -27.66
N ASN A 137 26.28 -4.63 -28.82
CA ASN A 137 25.68 -5.65 -29.69
C ASN A 137 26.20 -7.04 -29.34
#